data_AF-A0A951MXI2-F1
#
_entry.id   AF-A0A951MXI2-F1
#
_cell.length_a   1.000
_cell.length_b   1.000
_cell.length_c   1.000
_cell.angle_alpha   90.00
_cell.angle_beta   90.00
_cell.angle_gamma   90.00
#
_symmetry.space_group_name_H-M   'P 1'
#
loop_
_entity.id
_entity.type
_entity.pdbx_description
1 polymer ?
#
loop_
_entity_poly.entity_id
_entity_poly.type
_entity_poly.pdbx_seq_one_letter_code
_entity_poly.pdbx_strand_id
1 'polypeptide(L)'
;MPPTESAYKTIGGVPLRYVRVSPHIQPMYARSTHEFEHKLDHFSYNLATAVPGWYGGLRWIASAGAYVNKPTFHGRGRAFDLDVVKWRNAACRPLAGHHASRHLSQRRRYIGVDALARRWFKYVLDAWYNGAHRDHLHLDDGGGALVFNTGYRSDTVFIQRAANLMIRAGLEVDGTYGPKTDRAFHKMKNRVDVPHRVTVSPRVYRRFLWRLATHALRNKPL
;
A
#
# COMPACT_ATOMS: atom_id res chain seq x y z
N MET A 1 5.92 16.06 21.14
CA MET A 1 6.17 15.94 19.69
C MET A 1 4.90 16.42 18.98
N PRO A 2 4.88 17.65 18.44
CA PRO A 2 3.73 18.18 17.70
C PRO A 2 3.38 17.30 16.48
N PRO A 3 2.08 17.12 16.16
CA PRO A 3 1.66 16.30 15.02
C PRO A 3 1.97 16.91 13.64
N THR A 4 2.56 18.10 13.61
CA THR A 4 2.87 18.86 12.39
C THR A 4 4.29 19.44 12.44
N GLU A 5 5.23 18.70 13.03
CA GLU A 5 6.65 19.08 13.07
C GLU A 5 7.23 19.34 11.67
N SER A 6 6.80 18.55 10.68
CA SER A 6 7.21 18.72 9.29
C SER A 6 6.08 19.25 8.42
N ALA A 7 6.45 20.08 7.45
CA ALA A 7 5.59 20.57 6.38
C ALA A 7 6.34 20.46 5.05
N TYR A 8 5.80 19.67 4.11
CA TYR A 8 6.54 19.27 2.91
C TYR A 8 5.63 19.18 1.68
N LYS A 9 6.23 19.43 0.51
CA LYS A 9 5.60 19.28 -0.82
C LYS A 9 6.03 18.01 -1.54
N THR A 10 6.93 17.23 -0.94
CA THR A 10 7.56 16.07 -1.57
C THR A 10 7.76 14.96 -0.54
N ILE A 11 7.72 13.70 -0.99
CA ILE A 11 8.20 12.55 -0.20
C ILE A 11 9.28 11.82 -1.01
N GLY A 12 10.47 11.68 -0.45
CA GLY A 12 11.65 11.15 -1.13
C GLY A 12 12.01 11.95 -2.40
N GLY A 13 11.82 13.27 -2.36
CA GLY A 13 11.99 14.16 -3.51
C GLY A 13 10.89 14.08 -4.58
N VAL A 14 9.86 13.25 -4.40
CA VAL A 14 8.75 13.09 -5.34
C VAL A 14 7.62 14.08 -4.99
N PRO A 15 7.16 14.93 -5.93
CA PRO A 15 6.10 15.89 -5.69
C PRO A 15 4.78 15.29 -5.21
N LEU A 16 4.19 15.93 -4.20
CA LEU A 16 2.84 15.68 -3.72
C LEU A 16 1.82 16.52 -4.47
N ARG A 17 0.66 15.91 -4.73
CA ARG A 17 -0.48 16.52 -5.39
C ARG A 17 -1.77 16.26 -4.62
N TYR A 18 -2.74 17.14 -4.76
CA TYR A 18 -4.11 16.92 -4.35
C TYR A 18 -4.94 16.62 -5.60
N VAL A 19 -5.72 15.54 -5.57
CA VAL A 19 -6.59 15.11 -6.67
C VAL A 19 -7.90 14.59 -6.10
N ARG A 20 -9.02 15.22 -6.46
CA ARG A 20 -10.38 14.72 -6.18
C ARG A 20 -11.23 14.55 -7.42
N VAL A 21 -11.06 15.44 -8.39
CA VAL A 21 -11.66 15.35 -9.71
C VAL A 21 -10.55 15.44 -10.76
N SER A 22 -10.63 14.63 -11.81
CA SER A 22 -9.70 14.72 -12.95
C SER A 22 -10.34 15.65 -13.99
N PRO A 23 -9.66 16.69 -14.51
CA PRO A 23 -8.20 16.89 -14.53
C PRO A 23 -7.62 17.79 -13.42
N HIS A 24 -8.38 18.18 -12.40
CA HIS A 24 -7.91 19.13 -11.39
C HIS A 24 -6.82 18.54 -10.49
N ILE A 25 -5.57 18.86 -10.79
CA ILE A 25 -4.38 18.40 -10.06
C ILE A 25 -3.66 19.64 -9.52
N GLN A 26 -3.61 19.78 -8.20
CA GLN A 26 -2.95 20.91 -7.55
C GLN A 26 -1.74 20.45 -6.73
N PRO A 27 -0.70 21.29 -6.55
CA PRO A 27 0.30 21.04 -5.52
C PRO A 27 -0.35 20.85 -4.14
N MET A 28 0.20 19.95 -3.34
CA MET A 28 -0.27 19.70 -1.98
C MET A 28 0.87 19.91 -0.99
N TYR A 29 0.54 20.44 0.19
CA TYR A 29 1.41 20.42 1.36
C TYR A 29 0.88 19.39 2.36
N ALA A 30 1.71 18.42 2.71
CA ALA A 30 1.44 17.50 3.80
C ALA A 30 2.09 18.03 5.09
N ARG A 31 1.52 17.62 6.23
CA ARG A 31 2.08 17.85 7.55
C ARG A 31 2.03 16.56 8.36
N SER A 32 3.10 16.24 9.08
CA SER A 32 3.21 15.03 9.90
C SER A 32 4.31 15.20 10.96
N THR A 33 4.54 14.17 11.78
CA THR A 33 5.81 14.05 12.52
C THR A 33 6.96 13.73 11.55
N HIS A 34 8.20 13.98 11.97
CA HIS A 34 9.38 13.64 11.18
C HIS A 34 9.56 12.14 10.98
N GLU A 35 9.28 11.31 12.00
CA GLU A 35 9.44 9.86 11.86
C GLU A 35 8.47 9.27 10.85
N PHE A 36 7.27 9.85 10.75
CA PHE A 36 6.28 9.41 9.78
C PHE A 36 6.65 9.84 8.35
N GLU A 37 7.14 11.07 8.17
CA GLU A 37 7.68 11.53 6.87
C GLU A 37 8.83 10.63 6.40
N HIS A 38 9.76 10.25 7.29
CA HIS A 38 10.86 9.35 6.96
C HIS A 38 10.39 7.98 6.46
N LYS A 39 9.26 7.46 6.97
CA LYS A 39 8.62 6.24 6.44
C LYS A 39 8.03 6.47 5.05
N LEU A 40 7.43 7.63 4.80
CA LEU A 40 6.93 8.01 3.49
C LEU A 40 8.06 8.15 2.47
N ASP A 41 9.22 8.66 2.85
CA ASP A 41 10.41 8.75 1.99
C ASP A 41 10.90 7.37 1.57
N HIS A 42 11.00 6.45 2.52
CA HIS A 42 11.36 5.07 2.22
C HIS A 42 10.30 4.36 1.36
N PHE A 43 9.01 4.63 1.58
CA PHE A 43 7.95 4.14 0.72
C PHE A 43 8.05 4.70 -0.71
N SER A 44 8.34 6.00 -0.85
CA SER A 44 8.58 6.65 -2.14
C SER A 44 9.76 6.03 -2.90
N TYR A 45 10.87 5.78 -2.21
CA TYR A 45 12.03 5.06 -2.76
C TYR A 45 11.64 3.64 -3.24
N ASN A 46 10.80 2.94 -2.49
CA ASN A 46 10.28 1.62 -2.87
C ASN A 46 9.43 1.67 -4.14
N LEU A 47 8.55 2.67 -4.27
CA LEU A 47 7.74 2.87 -5.47
C LEU A 47 8.61 3.17 -6.71
N ALA A 48 9.72 3.88 -6.53
CA ALA A 48 10.65 4.20 -7.62
C ALA A 48 11.48 2.97 -8.07
N THR A 49 11.82 2.07 -7.15
CA THR A 49 12.81 0.99 -7.40
C THR A 49 12.19 -0.38 -7.67
N ALA A 50 10.97 -0.64 -7.20
CA ALA A 50 10.30 -1.93 -7.39
C ALA A 50 9.69 -2.12 -8.79
N VAL A 51 9.43 -1.01 -9.51
CA VAL A 51 8.76 -1.04 -10.80
C VAL A 51 9.68 -1.49 -11.93
N PRO A 52 9.14 -2.11 -13.00
CA PRO A 52 9.94 -2.37 -14.19
C PRO A 52 10.30 -1.07 -14.92
N GLY A 53 11.43 -1.08 -15.65
CA GLY A 53 11.96 0.11 -16.34
C GLY A 53 10.97 0.78 -17.30
N TRP A 54 10.05 0.01 -17.92
CA TRP A 54 9.05 0.56 -18.83
C TRP A 54 7.98 1.44 -18.15
N TYR A 55 7.87 1.46 -16.81
CA TYR A 55 7.06 2.44 -16.10
C TYR A 55 7.66 3.85 -16.21
N GLY A 56 8.98 3.95 -16.40
CA GLY A 56 9.75 5.17 -16.30
C GLY A 56 9.80 5.72 -14.86
N GLY A 57 10.39 6.91 -14.72
CA GLY A 57 10.55 7.55 -13.42
C GLY A 57 9.23 7.85 -12.71
N LEU A 58 9.25 7.77 -11.37
CA LEU A 58 8.17 8.22 -10.51
C LEU A 58 8.05 9.76 -10.62
N ARG A 59 6.85 10.27 -10.89
CA ARG A 59 6.61 11.68 -11.26
C ARG A 59 5.94 12.46 -10.15
N TRP A 60 4.93 11.89 -9.51
CA TRP A 60 4.22 12.49 -8.40
C TRP A 60 3.33 11.46 -7.70
N ILE A 61 2.97 11.78 -6.47
CA ILE A 61 2.04 11.02 -5.63
C ILE A 61 0.89 11.95 -5.25
N ALA A 62 -0.35 11.47 -5.32
CA ALA A 62 -1.50 12.24 -4.85
C ALA A 62 -2.02 11.72 -3.52
N SER A 63 -2.45 12.65 -2.67
CA SER A 63 -2.98 12.36 -1.35
C SER A 63 -4.09 13.34 -0.95
N ALA A 64 -4.96 12.87 -0.07
CA ALA A 64 -5.97 13.68 0.58
C ALA A 64 -5.46 14.45 1.80
N GLY A 65 -4.31 14.06 2.34
CA GLY A 65 -3.84 14.57 3.63
C GLY A 65 -3.00 13.58 4.41
N ALA A 66 -2.06 14.13 5.17
CA ALA A 66 -1.37 13.43 6.25
C ALA A 66 -1.90 13.85 7.64
N TYR A 67 -2.18 15.15 7.82
CA TYR A 67 -2.71 15.70 9.06
C TYR A 67 -4.12 16.30 8.88
N VAL A 68 -5.01 15.95 9.81
CA VAL A 68 -6.33 16.55 10.03
C VAL A 68 -6.55 16.59 11.53
N ASN A 69 -6.98 17.72 12.09
CA ASN A 69 -7.21 17.85 13.53
C ASN A 69 -8.42 17.02 14.00
N LYS A 70 -8.21 15.73 14.26
CA LYS A 70 -9.22 14.74 14.70
C LYS A 70 -8.55 13.66 15.56
N PRO A 71 -9.23 12.96 16.49
CA PRO A 71 -8.61 12.04 17.46
C PRO A 71 -8.05 10.71 16.87
N THR A 72 -7.80 10.65 15.57
CA THR A 72 -7.24 9.50 14.84
C THR A 72 -5.74 9.68 14.57
N PHE A 73 -5.09 8.73 13.90
CA PHE A 73 -3.68 8.86 13.49
C PHE A 73 -3.40 10.07 12.58
N HIS A 74 -4.39 10.57 11.84
CA HIS A 74 -4.24 11.86 11.14
C HIS A 74 -4.02 13.03 12.09
N GLY A 75 -4.76 13.14 13.20
CA GLY A 75 -4.54 14.23 14.17
C GLY A 75 -3.26 14.08 14.98
N ARG A 76 -2.64 12.90 14.89
CA ARG A 76 -1.31 12.62 15.44
C ARG A 76 -0.18 12.85 14.43
N GLY A 77 -0.49 13.24 13.19
CA GLY A 77 0.51 13.42 12.15
C GLY A 77 1.18 12.11 11.74
N ARG A 78 0.46 10.99 11.84
CA ARG A 78 0.98 9.62 11.71
C ARG A 78 0.16 8.76 10.76
N ALA A 79 -0.57 9.40 9.84
CA ALA A 79 -1.35 8.75 8.80
C ALA A 79 -1.19 9.48 7.46
N PHE A 80 -1.51 8.79 6.37
CA PHE A 80 -1.46 9.32 5.00
C PHE A 80 -2.49 8.60 4.13
N ASP A 81 -3.33 9.35 3.44
CA ASP A 81 -4.27 8.77 2.47
C ASP A 81 -3.68 8.85 1.06
N LEU A 82 -3.38 7.70 0.45
CA LEU A 82 -2.79 7.61 -0.87
C LEU A 82 -3.86 7.41 -1.96
N ASP A 83 -4.04 8.42 -2.81
CA ASP A 83 -5.05 8.44 -3.86
C ASP A 83 -4.51 7.97 -5.22
N VAL A 84 -3.27 8.34 -5.54
CA VAL A 84 -2.60 8.05 -6.83
C VAL A 84 -1.09 7.92 -6.67
N VAL A 85 -0.49 6.96 -7.37
CA VAL A 85 0.94 6.93 -7.68
C VAL A 85 1.10 7.07 -9.19
N LYS A 86 1.82 8.09 -9.66
CA LYS A 86 2.05 8.33 -11.09
C LYS A 86 3.53 8.16 -11.45
N TRP A 87 3.80 7.17 -12.29
CA TRP A 87 5.04 7.06 -13.06
C TRP A 87 4.85 7.68 -14.44
N ARG A 88 5.94 7.87 -15.20
CA ARG A 88 5.91 8.41 -16.57
C ARG A 88 4.86 7.68 -17.44
N ASN A 89 4.94 6.37 -17.52
CA ASN A 89 4.15 5.53 -18.43
C ASN A 89 3.05 4.70 -17.74
N ALA A 90 2.91 4.80 -16.41
CA ALA A 90 1.99 3.97 -15.64
C ALA A 90 1.41 4.74 -14.44
N ALA A 91 0.28 4.28 -13.91
CA ALA A 91 -0.31 4.85 -12.69
C ALA A 91 -1.06 3.80 -11.87
N CYS A 92 -0.93 3.86 -10.55
CA CYS A 92 -1.86 3.22 -9.62
C CYS A 92 -2.85 4.29 -9.14
N ARG A 93 -4.15 4.06 -9.25
CA ARG A 93 -5.18 5.05 -8.90
C ARG A 93 -6.27 4.39 -8.05
N PRO A 94 -6.05 4.20 -6.75
CA PRO A 94 -7.13 3.92 -5.79
C PRO A 94 -8.38 4.76 -6.06
N LEU A 95 -8.20 6.08 -6.28
CA LEU A 95 -9.30 7.03 -6.53
C LEU A 95 -10.13 6.70 -7.77
N ALA A 96 -9.55 6.01 -8.76
CA ALA A 96 -10.24 5.55 -9.96
C ALA A 96 -10.66 4.07 -9.90
N GLY A 97 -10.69 3.47 -8.70
CA GLY A 97 -11.14 2.10 -8.50
C GLY A 97 -10.23 1.04 -9.13
N HIS A 98 -8.91 1.29 -9.24
CA HIS A 98 -7.98 0.33 -9.85
C HIS A 98 -7.97 -1.05 -9.18
N HIS A 99 -8.39 -1.15 -7.91
CA HIS A 99 -8.59 -2.42 -7.20
C HIS A 99 -9.65 -3.33 -7.86
N ALA A 100 -10.64 -2.74 -8.54
CA ALA A 100 -11.77 -3.43 -9.19
C ALA A 100 -11.75 -3.34 -10.73
N SER A 101 -10.69 -2.80 -11.32
CA SER A 101 -10.60 -2.60 -12.77
C SER A 101 -10.77 -3.90 -13.57
N ARG A 102 -11.42 -3.81 -14.74
CA ARG A 102 -11.45 -4.89 -15.74
C ARG A 102 -10.05 -5.29 -16.22
N HIS A 103 -9.09 -4.38 -16.18
CA HIS A 103 -7.72 -4.63 -16.61
C HIS A 103 -6.93 -5.31 -15.49
N LEU A 104 -6.55 -6.58 -15.71
CA LEU A 104 -5.76 -7.35 -14.75
C LEU A 104 -4.45 -6.65 -14.33
N SER A 105 -3.80 -5.97 -15.27
CA SER A 105 -2.57 -5.22 -15.00
C SER A 105 -2.76 -4.07 -14.00
N GLN A 106 -3.92 -3.41 -13.99
CA GLN A 106 -4.25 -2.36 -13.02
C GLN A 106 -4.53 -2.94 -11.64
N ARG A 107 -5.28 -4.04 -11.55
CA ARG A 107 -5.54 -4.75 -10.29
C ARG A 107 -4.26 -5.28 -9.64
N ARG A 108 -3.37 -5.87 -10.43
CA ARG A 108 -2.06 -6.32 -9.94
C ARG A 108 -1.17 -5.16 -9.51
N ARG A 109 -1.18 -4.05 -10.26
CA ARG A 109 -0.47 -2.83 -9.85
C ARG A 109 -0.98 -2.29 -8.51
N TYR A 110 -2.28 -2.34 -8.26
CA TYR A 110 -2.87 -1.98 -6.96
C TYR A 110 -2.30 -2.84 -5.83
N ILE A 111 -2.33 -4.17 -5.98
CA ILE A 111 -1.70 -5.10 -5.02
C ILE A 111 -0.22 -4.79 -4.81
N GLY A 112 0.49 -4.45 -5.88
CA GLY A 112 1.91 -4.11 -5.79
C GLY A 112 2.18 -2.85 -4.96
N VAL A 113 1.38 -1.79 -5.15
CA VAL A 113 1.50 -0.55 -4.37
C VAL A 113 1.11 -0.78 -2.91
N ASP A 114 0.01 -1.49 -2.66
CA ASP A 114 -0.45 -1.87 -1.32
C ASP A 114 0.63 -2.69 -0.57
N ALA A 115 1.21 -3.69 -1.23
CA ALA A 115 2.30 -4.48 -0.66
C ALA A 115 3.53 -3.64 -0.29
N LEU A 116 3.90 -2.65 -1.11
CA LEU A 116 5.01 -1.73 -0.79
C LEU A 116 4.67 -0.81 0.38
N ALA A 117 3.42 -0.37 0.51
CA ALA A 117 2.99 0.43 1.64
C ALA A 117 3.07 -0.37 2.95
N ARG A 118 2.58 -1.62 2.95
CA ARG A 118 2.65 -2.54 4.10
C ARG A 118 4.08 -2.87 4.55
N ARG A 119 5.11 -2.54 3.76
CA ARG A 119 6.52 -2.68 4.19
C ARG A 119 6.91 -1.65 5.26
N TRP A 120 6.22 -0.51 5.30
CA TRP A 120 6.59 0.65 6.12
C TRP A 120 5.49 1.04 7.12
N PHE A 121 4.24 0.80 6.77
CA PHE A 121 3.06 1.12 7.56
C PHE A 121 2.42 -0.16 8.06
N LYS A 122 2.10 -0.21 9.35
CA LYS A 122 1.55 -1.42 9.97
C LYS A 122 0.06 -1.54 9.63
N TYR A 123 -0.67 -0.44 9.65
CA TYR A 123 -2.05 -0.41 9.22
C TYR A 123 -2.12 0.19 7.82
N VAL A 124 -2.53 -0.65 6.87
CA VAL A 124 -2.84 -0.24 5.50
C VAL A 124 -4.29 -0.63 5.23
N LEU A 125 -5.20 0.34 5.20
CA LEU A 125 -6.61 0.07 4.95
C LEU A 125 -6.87 0.25 3.46
N ASP A 126 -7.09 -0.88 2.77
CA ASP A 126 -7.32 -0.91 1.35
C ASP A 126 -8.82 -0.91 1.00
N ALA A 127 -9.13 -0.86 -0.31
CA ALA A 127 -10.50 -0.83 -0.82
C ALA A 127 -11.36 -2.05 -0.43
N TRP A 128 -10.77 -3.11 0.11
CA TRP A 128 -11.50 -4.29 0.60
C TRP A 128 -11.65 -4.30 2.12
N TYR A 129 -11.04 -3.36 2.83
CA TYR A 129 -11.22 -3.22 4.28
C TYR A 129 -12.66 -2.83 4.63
N ASN A 130 -13.16 -1.72 4.06
CA ASN A 130 -14.55 -1.27 4.14
C ASN A 130 -14.85 -0.20 3.06
N GLY A 131 -16.09 0.30 3.02
CA GLY A 131 -16.53 1.28 2.02
C GLY A 131 -15.83 2.64 2.08
N ALA A 132 -15.38 3.07 3.27
CA ALA A 132 -14.73 4.37 3.46
C ALA A 132 -13.34 4.45 2.81
N HIS A 133 -12.69 3.33 2.56
CA HIS A 133 -11.35 3.24 1.98
C HIS A 133 -11.38 2.77 0.52
N ARG A 134 -12.54 2.79 -0.13
CA ARG A 134 -12.69 2.26 -1.49
C ARG A 134 -11.88 3.05 -2.53
N ASP A 135 -11.65 4.32 -2.28
CA ASP A 135 -11.05 5.28 -3.19
C ASP A 135 -9.61 5.69 -2.81
N HIS A 136 -9.05 5.18 -1.71
CA HIS A 136 -7.68 5.47 -1.28
C HIS A 136 -7.07 4.30 -0.51
N LEU A 137 -5.75 4.31 -0.36
CA LEU A 137 -5.06 3.47 0.63
C LEU A 137 -4.76 4.33 1.85
N HIS A 138 -5.38 4.04 3.00
CA HIS A 138 -5.00 4.68 4.25
C HIS A 138 -3.74 4.01 4.79
N LEU A 139 -2.70 4.79 5.09
CA LEU A 139 -1.42 4.32 5.58
C LEU A 139 -1.16 4.93 6.95
N ASP A 140 -1.05 4.11 7.99
CA ASP A 140 -0.64 4.59 9.31
C ASP A 140 0.31 3.62 9.99
N ASP A 141 1.09 4.15 10.93
CA ASP A 141 2.13 3.41 11.64
C ASP A 141 1.75 3.07 13.08
N GLY A 142 0.45 3.03 13.39
CA GLY A 142 -0.08 2.46 14.61
C GLY A 142 0.16 0.94 14.71
N GLY A 143 -0.12 0.33 15.87
CA GLY A 143 -0.38 -1.12 15.91
C GLY A 143 0.81 -2.08 16.12
N GLY A 144 1.92 -1.59 16.68
CA GLY A 144 3.02 -2.46 17.12
C GLY A 144 3.87 -3.01 15.97
N ALA A 145 4.34 -4.25 16.10
CA ALA A 145 5.32 -4.82 15.19
C ALA A 145 4.80 -4.97 13.75
N LEU A 146 5.65 -4.62 12.77
CA LEU A 146 5.37 -4.77 11.33
C LEU A 146 5.52 -6.23 10.88
N VAL A 147 4.61 -7.07 11.36
CA VAL A 147 4.42 -8.48 11.00
C VAL A 147 3.03 -8.69 10.45
N PHE A 148 2.82 -9.78 9.71
CA PHE A 148 1.49 -10.19 9.28
C PHE A 148 0.64 -10.60 10.51
N ASN A 149 -0.56 -10.06 10.65
CA ASN A 149 -1.46 -10.41 11.75
C ASN A 149 -2.73 -11.10 11.22
N THR A 150 -2.90 -12.38 11.58
CA THR A 150 -4.05 -13.22 11.19
C THR A 150 -5.38 -12.73 11.80
N GLY A 151 -5.33 -12.00 12.93
CA GLY A 151 -6.51 -11.40 13.55
C GLY A 151 -6.88 -10.03 12.98
N TYR A 152 -6.09 -9.48 12.05
CA TYR A 152 -6.37 -8.17 11.47
C TYR A 152 -7.02 -8.29 10.09
N ARG A 153 -8.25 -7.76 10.00
CA ARG A 153 -9.05 -7.75 8.77
C ARG A 153 -8.26 -7.19 7.58
N SER A 154 -7.59 -6.06 7.75
CA SER A 154 -6.81 -5.40 6.69
C SER A 154 -5.73 -6.32 6.11
N ASP A 155 -4.96 -7.02 6.95
CA ASP A 155 -3.94 -7.97 6.52
C ASP A 155 -4.59 -9.18 5.80
N THR A 156 -5.72 -9.65 6.31
CA THR A 156 -6.42 -10.81 5.77
C THR A 156 -7.03 -10.56 4.39
N VAL A 157 -7.79 -9.46 4.21
CA VAL A 157 -8.40 -9.13 2.91
C VAL A 157 -7.35 -8.88 1.83
N PHE A 158 -6.22 -8.28 2.20
CA PHE A 158 -5.08 -8.11 1.30
C PHE A 158 -4.52 -9.44 0.83
N ILE A 159 -4.26 -10.39 1.74
CA ILE A 159 -3.74 -11.72 1.38
C ILE A 159 -4.75 -12.51 0.54
N GLN A 160 -6.04 -12.46 0.88
CA GLN A 160 -7.08 -13.12 0.08
C GLN A 160 -7.12 -12.58 -1.35
N ARG A 161 -7.05 -11.25 -1.52
CA ARG A 161 -7.06 -10.58 -2.83
C ARG A 161 -5.77 -10.82 -3.61
N ALA A 162 -4.62 -10.72 -2.96
CA ALA A 162 -3.33 -11.04 -3.55
C ALA A 162 -3.32 -12.49 -4.04
N ALA A 163 -3.78 -13.45 -3.24
CA ALA A 163 -3.84 -14.86 -3.62
C ALA A 163 -4.74 -15.08 -4.84
N ASN A 164 -5.91 -14.44 -4.89
CA ASN A 164 -6.82 -14.54 -6.03
C ASN A 164 -6.21 -13.96 -7.32
N LEU A 165 -5.52 -12.83 -7.25
CA LEU A 165 -4.95 -12.17 -8.43
C LEU A 165 -3.63 -12.78 -8.91
N MET A 166 -2.83 -13.30 -7.97
CA MET A 166 -1.47 -13.74 -8.24
C MET A 166 -1.36 -15.24 -8.46
N ILE A 167 -2.19 -16.04 -7.79
CA ILE A 167 -2.15 -17.51 -7.87
C ILE A 167 -3.50 -18.16 -8.18
N ARG A 168 -4.55 -17.37 -8.45
CA ARG A 168 -5.93 -17.83 -8.74
C ARG A 168 -6.50 -18.76 -7.66
N ALA A 169 -6.33 -18.38 -6.39
CA ALA A 169 -6.72 -19.23 -5.26
C ALA A 169 -8.23 -19.48 -5.11
N GLY A 170 -9.10 -18.67 -5.72
CA GLY A 170 -10.55 -18.85 -5.64
C GLY A 170 -11.12 -18.62 -4.23
N LEU A 171 -10.46 -17.78 -3.43
CA LEU A 171 -10.91 -17.44 -2.09
C LEU A 171 -12.07 -16.45 -2.12
N GLU A 172 -13.00 -16.61 -1.19
CA GLU A 172 -13.84 -15.51 -0.75
C GLU A 172 -12.97 -14.44 -0.07
N VAL A 173 -13.38 -13.17 -0.17
CA VAL A 173 -12.68 -12.05 0.46
C VAL A 173 -13.58 -11.50 1.55
N ASP A 174 -13.61 -12.23 2.65
CA ASP A 174 -14.46 -12.00 3.82
C ASP A 174 -13.72 -11.29 4.96
N GLY A 175 -12.38 -11.27 4.92
CA GLY A 175 -11.54 -10.75 5.99
C GLY A 175 -11.33 -11.69 7.17
N THR A 176 -11.69 -12.98 7.03
CA THR A 176 -11.50 -14.03 8.04
C THR A 176 -10.31 -14.92 7.68
N TYR A 177 -9.32 -15.00 8.57
CA TYR A 177 -8.14 -15.84 8.35
C TYR A 177 -8.42 -17.30 8.72
N GLY A 178 -9.03 -18.04 7.77
CA GLY A 178 -9.31 -19.47 7.91
C GLY A 178 -8.30 -20.38 7.18
N PRO A 179 -8.50 -21.72 7.25
CA PRO A 179 -7.60 -22.70 6.65
C PRO A 179 -7.38 -22.54 5.13
N LYS A 180 -8.38 -22.05 4.39
CA LYS A 180 -8.26 -21.77 2.94
C LYS A 180 -7.29 -20.60 2.68
N THR A 181 -7.46 -19.50 3.43
CA THR A 181 -6.55 -18.34 3.36
C THR A 181 -5.14 -18.75 3.75
N ASP A 182 -4.99 -19.54 4.81
CA ASP A 182 -3.69 -20.01 5.27
C ASP A 182 -2.96 -20.85 4.21
N ARG A 183 -3.64 -21.84 3.62
CA ARG A 183 -3.09 -22.68 2.54
C ARG A 183 -2.65 -21.86 1.33
N ALA A 184 -3.48 -20.90 0.92
CA ALA A 184 -3.16 -20.02 -0.20
C ALA A 184 -1.96 -19.12 0.10
N PHE A 185 -1.87 -18.59 1.33
CA PHE A 185 -0.74 -17.77 1.73
C PHE A 185 0.55 -18.61 1.81
N HIS A 186 0.49 -19.83 2.32
CA HIS A 186 1.61 -20.78 2.28
C HIS A 186 2.10 -20.99 0.85
N LYS A 187 1.19 -21.23 -0.10
CA LYS A 187 1.53 -21.37 -1.52
C LYS A 187 2.18 -20.12 -2.10
N MET A 188 1.68 -18.91 -1.79
CA MET A 188 2.32 -17.67 -2.23
C MET A 188 3.74 -17.53 -1.68
N LYS A 189 3.95 -17.79 -0.39
CA LYS A 189 5.26 -17.73 0.28
C LYS A 189 6.27 -18.69 -0.36
N ASN A 190 5.85 -19.92 -0.67
CA ASN A 190 6.69 -20.91 -1.35
C ASN A 190 7.11 -20.44 -2.75
N ARG A 191 6.19 -19.85 -3.53
CA ARG A 191 6.49 -19.35 -4.88
C ARG A 191 7.49 -18.19 -4.91
N VAL A 192 7.68 -17.50 -3.80
CA VAL A 192 8.65 -16.39 -3.68
C VAL A 192 9.82 -16.69 -2.76
N ASP A 193 10.01 -17.96 -2.40
CA ASP A 193 11.07 -18.42 -1.48
C ASP A 193 11.13 -17.56 -0.19
N VAL A 194 10.01 -17.56 0.54
CA VAL A 194 9.90 -16.88 1.83
C VAL A 194 9.43 -17.86 2.91
N PRO A 195 10.18 -17.99 4.03
CA PRO A 195 9.78 -18.84 5.14
C PRO A 195 8.43 -18.46 5.78
N HIS A 196 7.78 -19.42 6.43
CA HIS A 196 6.50 -19.25 7.13
C HIS A 196 6.58 -18.49 8.46
N ARG A 197 7.53 -17.55 8.61
CA ARG A 197 7.76 -16.76 9.84
C ARG A 197 7.25 -15.32 9.74
N VAL A 198 6.37 -15.04 8.78
CA VAL A 198 5.83 -13.69 8.51
C VAL A 198 5.01 -13.09 9.66
N THR A 199 4.49 -13.93 10.58
CA THR A 199 3.72 -13.50 11.76
C THR A 199 4.59 -13.10 12.95
N VAL A 200 5.89 -13.44 12.94
CA VAL A 200 6.80 -13.21 14.06
C VAL A 200 8.08 -12.46 13.67
N SER A 201 8.37 -12.35 12.37
CA SER A 201 9.59 -11.69 11.87
C SER A 201 9.27 -10.56 10.88
N PRO A 202 9.46 -9.29 11.28
CA PRO A 202 9.26 -8.15 10.38
C PRO A 202 10.15 -8.22 9.13
N ARG A 203 11.38 -8.75 9.27
CA ARG A 203 12.30 -8.96 8.15
C ARG A 203 11.72 -9.92 7.10
N VAL A 204 11.17 -11.04 7.55
CA VAL A 204 10.57 -12.07 6.67
C VAL A 204 9.31 -11.53 6.00
N TYR A 205 8.45 -10.82 6.75
CA TYR A 205 7.24 -10.21 6.19
C TYR A 205 7.56 -9.15 5.13
N ARG A 206 8.49 -8.22 5.42
CA ARG A 206 8.96 -7.23 4.45
C ARG A 206 9.56 -7.87 3.20
N ARG A 207 10.27 -9.01 3.32
CA ARG A 207 10.79 -9.78 2.18
C ARG A 207 9.64 -10.34 1.33
N PHE A 208 8.61 -10.93 1.95
CA PHE A 208 7.41 -11.39 1.23
C PHE A 208 6.74 -10.24 0.46
N LEU A 209 6.46 -9.13 1.14
CA LEU A 209 5.80 -7.97 0.56
C LEU A 209 6.58 -7.40 -0.64
N TRP A 210 7.91 -7.30 -0.53
CA TRP A 210 8.77 -6.88 -1.64
C TRP A 210 8.67 -7.82 -2.84
N ARG A 211 8.79 -9.13 -2.62
CA ARG A 211 8.72 -10.12 -3.71
C ARG A 211 7.36 -10.10 -4.38
N LEU A 212 6.27 -10.10 -3.60
CA LEU A 212 4.91 -9.96 -4.10
C LEU A 212 4.76 -8.68 -4.94
N ALA A 213 5.20 -7.53 -4.42
CA ALA A 213 5.11 -6.26 -5.12
C ALA A 213 5.81 -6.28 -6.47
N THR A 214 7.05 -6.79 -6.52
CA THR A 214 7.85 -6.81 -7.75
C THR A 214 7.25 -7.70 -8.84
N HIS A 215 6.59 -8.81 -8.49
CA HIS A 215 5.82 -9.62 -9.45
C HIS A 215 4.56 -8.90 -9.91
N ALA A 216 3.79 -8.35 -8.97
CA ALA A 216 2.52 -7.70 -9.26
C ALA A 216 2.69 -6.45 -10.14
N LEU A 217 3.71 -5.62 -9.87
CA LEU A 217 4.04 -4.42 -10.68
C LEU A 217 4.52 -4.78 -12.09
N ARG A 218 5.21 -5.92 -12.25
CA ARG A 218 5.60 -6.49 -13.56
C ARG A 218 4.45 -7.18 -14.27
N ASN A 219 3.25 -7.22 -13.69
CA ASN A 219 2.10 -7.96 -14.19
C ASN A 219 2.40 -9.46 -14.38
N LYS A 220 3.29 -10.04 -13.58
CA LYS A 220 3.62 -11.46 -13.60
C LYS A 220 2.89 -12.16 -12.45
N PRO A 221 2.26 -13.33 -12.68
CA PRO A 221 1.75 -14.14 -11.57
C PRO A 221 2.90 -14.55 -10.63
N LEU A 222 2.53 -15.04 -9.43
CA LEU A 222 3.47 -15.77 -8.58
C LEU A 222 3.59 -17.20 -9.06
#